data_AF-A0A1Q9NW49-F1
#
_entry.id   AF-A0A1Q9NW49-F1
#
_cell.length_a   1.000
_cell.length_b   1.000
_cell.length_c   1.000
_cell.angle_alpha   90.00
_cell.angle_beta   90.00
_cell.angle_gamma   90.00
#
_symmetry.space_group_name_H-M   'P 1'
#
loop_
_entity.id
_entity.type
_entity.pdbx_description
1 polymer ?
#
loop_
_entity_poly.entity_id
_entity_poly.type
_entity_poly.pdbx_seq_one_letter_code
_entity_poly.pdbx_strand_id
1 'polypeptide(L)'
;MIKNEKVSPLQSMFLFVLFNSQPLSGAEIVKRLEKDIGQEWVPSAGARYKILQYLESEKLIEKTISKGQDPVDKRVSKYRLSTKGKDMVEILSNQVSKVVAFVSDCCPQYCDNVLIIRKEDLKNDPEKKS
;
A
#
# COMPACT_ATOMS: atom_id res chain seq x y z
N MET A 1 5.49 -2.50 25.36
CA MET A 1 4.72 -1.24 25.21
C MET A 1 5.01 -0.66 23.84
N ILE A 2 4.07 -0.78 22.89
CA ILE A 2 4.21 -0.19 21.56
C ILE A 2 3.85 1.29 21.70
N LYS A 3 4.81 2.18 21.53
CA LYS A 3 4.56 3.63 21.50
C LYS A 3 3.57 3.91 20.38
N ASN A 4 2.67 4.85 20.62
CA ASN A 4 1.65 5.32 19.68
C ASN A 4 2.34 6.07 18.51
N GLU A 5 3.04 5.34 17.64
CA GLU A 5 3.68 5.88 16.45
C GLU A 5 2.59 6.29 15.47
N LYS A 6 2.36 7.60 15.40
CA LYS A 6 1.31 8.18 14.55
C LYS A 6 1.77 8.13 13.10
N VAL A 7 1.45 7.04 12.42
CA VAL A 7 1.49 6.97 10.96
C VAL A 7 0.21 7.63 10.43
N SER A 8 0.36 8.57 9.49
CA SER A 8 -0.79 9.23 8.86
C SER A 8 -1.51 8.31 7.87
N PRO A 9 -2.78 8.56 7.52
CA PRO A 9 -3.50 7.73 6.56
C PRO A 9 -2.76 7.54 5.22
N LEU A 10 -2.15 8.61 4.69
CA LEU A 10 -1.35 8.55 3.46
C LEU A 10 -0.12 7.66 3.62
N GLN A 11 0.57 7.73 4.76
CA GLN A 11 1.73 6.88 5.03
C GLN A 11 1.32 5.41 5.20
N SER A 12 0.18 5.15 5.84
CA SER A 12 -0.38 3.80 6.00
C SER A 12 -0.67 3.14 4.66
N MET A 13 -1.17 3.90 3.66
CA MET A 13 -1.39 3.36 2.31
C MET A 13 -0.09 2.87 1.66
N PHE A 14 1.03 3.59 1.85
CA PHE A 14 2.33 3.15 1.35
C PHE A 14 2.78 1.86 2.03
N LEU A 15 2.55 1.72 3.33
CA LEU A 15 2.87 0.49 4.06
C LEU A 15 2.02 -0.70 3.56
N PHE A 16 0.73 -0.50 3.29
CA PHE A 16 -0.13 -1.54 2.74
C PHE A 16 0.28 -1.98 1.33
N VAL A 17 0.69 -1.06 0.45
CA VAL A 17 1.19 -1.42 -0.90
C VAL A 17 2.48 -2.24 -0.82
N LEU A 18 3.32 -1.96 0.17
CA LEU A 18 4.56 -2.70 0.42
C LEU A 18 4.33 -4.03 1.16
N PHE A 19 3.13 -4.28 1.68
CA PHE A 19 2.77 -5.52 2.36
C PHE A 19 2.60 -6.66 1.35
N ASN A 20 3.30 -7.77 1.57
CA ASN A 20 3.33 -8.96 0.69
C ASN A 20 3.82 -8.74 -0.75
N SER A 21 4.50 -7.62 -1.03
CA SER A 21 5.13 -7.37 -2.32
C SER A 21 6.64 -7.69 -2.27
N GLN A 22 7.18 -8.15 -3.40
CA GLN A 22 8.63 -8.07 -3.65
C GLN A 22 9.10 -6.60 -3.50
N PRO A 23 10.38 -6.32 -3.21
CA PRO A 23 10.87 -4.95 -3.09
C PRO A 23 10.47 -4.10 -4.30
N LEU A 24 9.81 -2.96 -4.06
CA LEU A 24 9.25 -2.09 -5.09
C LEU A 24 10.05 -0.79 -5.21
N SER A 25 10.27 -0.32 -6.42
CA SER A 25 10.80 1.01 -6.69
C SER A 25 9.77 2.07 -6.37
N GLY A 26 10.21 3.32 -6.22
CA GLY A 26 9.30 4.45 -6.05
C GLY A 26 8.22 4.49 -7.14
N ALA A 27 8.59 4.25 -8.41
CA ALA A 27 7.64 4.24 -9.52
C ALA A 27 6.65 3.07 -9.45
N GLU A 28 7.09 1.88 -9.04
CA GLU A 28 6.19 0.72 -8.89
C GLU A 28 5.20 0.92 -7.73
N ILE A 29 5.62 1.55 -6.63
CA ILE A 29 4.71 1.93 -5.52
C ILE A 29 3.61 2.85 -6.05
N VAL A 30 3.95 3.86 -6.85
CA VAL A 30 2.96 4.78 -7.43
C VAL A 30 1.98 4.06 -8.33
N LYS A 31 2.47 3.25 -9.28
CA LYS A 31 1.61 2.48 -10.18
C LYS A 31 0.64 1.59 -9.42
N ARG A 32 1.08 1.03 -8.30
CA ARG A 32 0.24 0.16 -7.48
C ARG A 32 -0.78 0.95 -6.67
N LEU A 33 -0.43 2.11 -6.12
CA LEU A 33 -1.40 3.02 -5.51
C LEU A 33 -2.45 3.47 -6.54
N GLU A 34 -2.04 3.90 -7.73
CA GLU A 34 -2.96 4.30 -8.80
C GLU A 34 -3.95 3.17 -9.16
N LYS A 35 -3.47 1.93 -9.19
CA LYS A 35 -4.28 0.74 -9.49
C LYS A 35 -5.23 0.37 -8.35
N ASP A 36 -4.73 0.33 -7.11
CA ASP A 36 -5.45 -0.30 -5.99
C ASP A 36 -6.40 0.69 -5.27
N ILE A 37 -6.12 2.00 -5.32
CA ILE A 37 -6.91 3.04 -4.62
C ILE A 37 -7.39 4.19 -5.53
N GLY A 38 -7.02 4.18 -6.82
CA GLY A 38 -7.41 5.20 -7.80
C GLY A 38 -6.47 6.41 -7.83
N GLN A 39 -6.39 7.06 -9.01
CA GLN A 39 -5.44 8.15 -9.27
C GLN A 39 -5.64 9.38 -8.37
N GLU A 40 -6.87 9.65 -7.94
CA GLU A 40 -7.21 10.82 -7.13
C GLU A 40 -6.60 10.78 -5.73
N TRP A 41 -6.27 9.58 -5.23
CA TRP A 41 -5.72 9.35 -3.90
C TRP A 41 -4.20 9.29 -3.88
N VAL A 42 -3.56 9.44 -5.04
CA VAL A 42 -2.11 9.32 -5.19
C VAL A 42 -1.44 10.65 -4.86
N PRO A 43 -0.55 10.72 -3.86
CA PRO A 43 0.09 11.97 -3.49
C PRO A 43 0.96 12.52 -4.63
N SER A 44 1.15 13.84 -4.64
CA SER A 44 2.05 14.51 -5.59
C SER A 44 3.49 14.00 -5.46
N ALA A 45 4.29 14.11 -6.53
CA ALA A 45 5.66 13.59 -6.55
C ALA A 45 6.51 14.02 -5.33
N GLY A 46 6.44 15.29 -4.95
CA GLY A 46 7.14 15.81 -3.77
C GLY A 46 6.64 15.20 -2.45
N ALA A 47 5.33 15.00 -2.30
CA ALA A 47 4.76 14.36 -1.12
C ALA A 47 5.18 12.89 -1.00
N ARG A 48 5.24 12.15 -2.12
CA ARG A 48 5.63 10.74 -2.13
C ARG A 48 7.05 10.52 -1.59
N TYR A 49 8.00 11.37 -2.00
CA TYR A 49 9.37 11.26 -1.49
C TYR A 49 9.47 11.61 -0.01
N LYS A 50 8.71 12.60 0.47
CA LYS A 50 8.64 12.92 1.91
C LYS A 50 8.05 11.76 2.73
N ILE A 51 7.04 11.07 2.20
CA ILE A 51 6.46 9.89 2.83
C ILE A 51 7.49 8.77 2.92
N LEU A 52 8.17 8.44 1.82
CA LEU A 52 9.19 7.39 1.82
C LEU A 52 10.36 7.73 2.77
N GLN A 53 10.81 8.99 2.78
CA GLN A 53 11.87 9.45 3.68
C GLN A 53 11.46 9.31 5.15
N TYR A 54 10.22 9.66 5.49
CA TYR A 54 9.69 9.49 6.84
C TYR A 54 9.61 8.01 7.24
N LEU A 55 9.06 7.16 6.38
CA LEU A 55 8.93 5.73 6.66
C LEU A 55 10.32 5.07 6.83
N GLU A 56 11.33 5.53 6.09
CA GLU A 56 12.72 5.09 6.23
C GLU A 56 13.33 5.59 7.55
N SER A 57 13.13 6.87 7.92
CA SER A 57 13.64 7.41 9.18
C SER A 57 13.03 6.74 10.41
N GLU A 58 11.75 6.37 10.33
CA GLU A 58 11.04 5.62 11.36
C GLU A 58 11.35 4.12 11.33
N LYS A 59 12.22 3.67 10.43
CA LYS A 59 12.62 2.26 10.25
C LYS A 59 11.44 1.33 9.96
N LEU A 60 10.37 1.84 9.35
CA LEU A 60 9.21 1.06 8.92
C LEU A 60 9.46 0.42 7.55
N ILE A 61 10.33 1.01 6.73
CA ILE A 61 10.78 0.44 5.47
C ILE A 61 12.30 0.37 5.40
N GLU A 62 12.79 -0.52 4.55
CA GLU A 62 14.20 -0.64 4.19
C GLU A 62 14.38 -0.30 2.72
N LYS A 63 15.46 0.43 2.43
CA LYS A 63 15.85 0.82 1.08
C LYS A 63 17.08 0.02 0.64
N THR A 64 16.95 -0.69 -0.48
CA THR A 64 18.07 -1.38 -1.13
C THR A 64 18.34 -0.74 -2.49
N ILE A 65 19.61 -0.47 -2.79
CA ILE A 65 20.01 0.02 -4.11
C ILE A 65 20.36 -1.19 -4.96
N SER A 66 19.51 -1.52 -5.93
CA SER A 66 19.84 -2.51 -6.95
C SER A 66 20.78 -1.87 -7.97
N LYS A 67 21.96 -2.46 -8.20
CA LYS A 67 22.72 -2.20 -9.42
C LYS A 67 21.93 -2.82 -10.55
N GLY A 68 21.52 -2.03 -11.53
CA GLY A 68 20.90 -2.58 -12.74
C GLY A 68 21.88 -3.51 -13.45
N GLN A 69 21.34 -4.43 -14.26
CA GLN A 69 22.17 -5.42 -14.97
C GLN A 69 22.97 -4.80 -16.13
N ASP A 70 22.63 -3.55 -16.52
CA ASP A 70 23.30 -2.81 -17.59
C ASP A 70 24.17 -1.65 -17.05
N PRO A 71 25.30 -1.29 -17.72
CA PRO A 71 26.11 -0.13 -17.37
C PRO A 71 25.37 1.22 -17.51
N VAL A 72 24.28 1.24 -18.28
CA VAL A 72 23.40 2.40 -18.52
C VAL A 72 22.28 2.49 -17.49
N ASP A 73 22.12 1.44 -16.67
CA ASP A 73 20.96 1.24 -15.84
C ASP A 73 21.13 2.00 -14.51
N LYS A 74 20.40 3.11 -14.41
CA LYS A 74 20.46 4.04 -13.27
C LYS A 74 20.25 3.26 -11.97
N ARG A 75 21.00 3.59 -10.93
CA ARG A 75 20.82 3.02 -9.58
C ARG A 75 19.36 3.23 -9.13
N VAL A 76 18.52 2.19 -9.20
CA VAL A 76 17.14 2.25 -8.75
C VAL A 76 17.07 1.85 -7.28
N SER A 77 16.43 2.70 -6.47
CA SER A 77 16.12 2.36 -5.08
C SER A 77 14.86 1.51 -5.03
N LYS A 78 14.96 0.34 -4.40
CA LYS A 78 13.85 -0.55 -4.09
C LYS A 78 13.56 -0.49 -2.60
N TYR A 79 12.29 -0.54 -2.23
CA TYR A 79 11.78 -0.43 -0.87
C TYR A 79 11.01 -1.68 -0.50
N ARG A 80 11.15 -2.11 0.76
CA ARG A 80 10.36 -3.20 1.36
C ARG A 80 10.02 -2.86 2.80
N LEU A 81 9.01 -3.51 3.36
CA LEU A 81 8.74 -3.41 4.80
C LEU A 81 9.91 -4.00 5.61
N SER A 82 10.31 -3.32 6.67
CA SER A 82 11.13 -3.89 7.73
C SER A 82 10.28 -4.81 8.63
N THR A 83 10.89 -5.49 9.60
CA THR A 83 10.12 -6.21 10.64
C THR A 83 9.17 -5.27 11.37
N LYS A 84 9.66 -4.09 11.80
CA LYS A 84 8.85 -3.06 12.48
C LYS A 84 7.70 -2.57 11.60
N GLY A 85 7.93 -2.43 10.29
CA GLY A 85 6.90 -2.05 9.33
C GLY A 85 5.79 -3.09 9.20
N LYS A 86 6.13 -4.38 9.23
CA LYS A 86 5.14 -5.46 9.20
C LYS A 86 4.28 -5.46 10.45
N ASP A 87 4.88 -5.32 11.63
CA ASP A 87 4.16 -5.21 12.91
C ASP A 87 3.19 -4.01 12.88
N MET A 88 3.63 -2.88 12.31
CA MET A 88 2.79 -1.69 12.13
C MET A 88 1.59 -1.96 11.21
N VAL A 89 1.80 -2.64 10.08
CA VAL A 89 0.71 -3.02 9.17
C VAL A 89 -0.31 -3.94 9.84
N GLU A 90 0.13 -4.85 10.71
CA GLU A 90 -0.76 -5.71 11.48
C GLU A 90 -1.64 -4.91 12.45
N ILE A 91 -1.04 -3.96 13.17
CA ILE A 91 -1.78 -3.02 14.05
C ILE A 91 -2.79 -2.22 13.25
N LEU A 92 -2.39 -1.65 12.12
CA LEU A 92 -3.26 -0.87 11.24
C LEU A 92 -4.41 -1.72 10.68
N SER A 93 -4.14 -2.94 10.23
CA SER A 93 -5.14 -3.90 9.74
C SER A 93 -6.21 -4.19 10.81
N ASN A 94 -5.78 -4.37 12.06
CA ASN A 94 -6.68 -4.59 13.18
C ASN A 94 -7.55 -3.36 13.49
N GLN A 95 -7.00 -2.15 13.36
CA GLN A 95 -7.77 -0.91 13.52
C GLN A 95 -8.81 -0.75 12.40
N VAL A 96 -8.40 -0.95 11.14
CA VAL A 96 -9.31 -0.90 9.98
C VAL A 96 -10.44 -1.92 10.14
N SER A 97 -10.14 -3.13 10.58
CA SER A 97 -11.14 -4.19 10.78
C SER A 97 -12.21 -3.77 11.81
N LYS A 98 -11.83 -3.08 12.89
CA LYS A 98 -12.79 -2.55 13.87
C LYS A 98 -13.69 -1.46 13.28
N VAL A 99 -13.12 -0.58 12.46
CA VAL A 99 -13.89 0.47 11.78
C VAL A 99 -14.85 -0.14 10.78
N VAL A 100 -14.40 -1.11 9.98
CA VAL A 100 -15.25 -1.82 9.02
C VAL A 100 -16.39 -2.55 9.72
N ALA A 101 -16.11 -3.24 10.83
CA ALA A 101 -17.15 -3.89 11.64
C ALA A 101 -18.17 -2.86 12.15
N PHE A 102 -17.71 -1.76 12.74
CA PHE A 102 -18.58 -0.69 13.20
C PHE A 102 -19.46 -0.10 12.08
N VAL A 103 -18.88 0.18 10.92
CA VAL A 103 -19.62 0.72 9.77
C VAL A 103 -20.65 -0.31 9.26
N SER A 104 -20.28 -1.59 9.24
CA SER A 104 -21.18 -2.69 8.86
C SER A 104 -22.36 -2.80 9.82
N ASP A 105 -22.15 -2.59 11.12
CA ASP A 105 -23.20 -2.64 12.13
C ASP A 105 -24.10 -1.40 12.09
N CYS A 106 -23.54 -0.21 11.83
CA CYS A 106 -24.30 1.05 11.80
C CYS A 106 -25.10 1.25 10.51
N CYS A 107 -24.66 0.68 9.38
CA CYS A 107 -25.25 0.93 8.07
C CYS A 107 -25.42 -0.37 7.25
N PRO A 108 -26.33 -1.28 7.64
CA PRO A 108 -26.52 -2.56 6.94
C PRO A 108 -26.82 -2.40 5.44
N GLN A 109 -27.52 -1.31 5.09
CA GLN A 109 -27.97 -0.97 3.73
C GLN A 109 -26.81 -0.65 2.76
N TYR A 110 -25.62 -0.31 3.26
CA TYR A 110 -24.45 0.02 2.43
C TYR A 110 -23.53 -1.19 2.20
N CYS A 111 -23.68 -2.27 2.97
CA CYS A 111 -22.86 -3.48 2.85
C CYS A 111 -23.24 -4.36 1.66
N ASP A 112 -24.49 -4.30 1.18
CA ASP A 112 -24.95 -5.07 0.02
C ASP A 112 -24.28 -4.63 -1.29
N ASN A 113 -23.82 -3.38 -1.39
CA ASN A 113 -23.16 -2.87 -2.60
C ASN A 113 -21.65 -3.10 -2.66
N VAL A 114 -20.99 -3.40 -1.53
CA VAL A 114 -19.53 -3.65 -1.50
C VAL A 114 -19.18 -5.03 -2.05
N LEU A 115 -20.10 -6.00 -1.99
CA LEU A 115 -19.92 -7.35 -2.54
C LEU A 115 -20.19 -7.45 -4.05
N ILE A 116 -20.81 -6.43 -4.66
CA ILE A 116 -21.16 -6.44 -6.08
C ILE A 116 -19.94 -6.16 -6.97
N ILE A 117 -19.01 -5.30 -6.52
CA ILE A 117 -17.83 -4.92 -7.31
C ILE A 117 -16.94 -6.13 -7.64
N ARG A 118 -16.84 -7.13 -6.74
CA ARG A 118 -16.05 -8.35 -7.02
C ARG A 118 -16.67 -9.28 -8.06
N LYS A 119 -17.99 -9.24 -8.30
CA LYS A 119 -18.64 -10.16 -9.25
C LYS A 119 -18.58 -9.64 -10.69
N GLU A 120 -18.50 -8.33 -10.88
CA GLU A 120 -18.41 -7.72 -12.20
C GLU A 120 -16.97 -7.74 -12.74
N ASP A 121 -15.97 -7.59 -11.88
CA ASP A 121 -14.55 -7.68 -12.25
C ASP A 121 -14.09 -9.11 -12.62
N LEU A 122 -14.73 -10.15 -12.06
CA LEU A 122 -14.45 -11.55 -12.44
C LEU A 122 -15.09 -11.98 -13.77
N LYS A 123 -16.06 -11.21 -14.29
CA LYS A 123 -16.72 -11.52 -15.57
C LYS A 123 -16.03 -10.89 -16.78
N ASN A 124 -15.12 -9.93 -16.56
CA ASN A 124 -14.45 -9.17 -17.62
C ASN A 124 -12.95 -9.49 -17.76
N ASP A 125 -12.48 -10.65 -17.30
CA ASP A 125 -11.14 -11.14 -17.61
C ASP A 125 -11.12 -11.80 -19.01
N PRO A 126 -10.49 -11.18 -20.03
CA PRO A 126 -10.43 -11.73 -21.37
C PRO A 126 -9.44 -12.90 -21.51
N GLU A 127 -8.71 -13.32 -20.47
CA GLU A 127 -7.69 -14.38 -20.57
C GLU A 127 -8.20 -15.81 -20.33
N LYS A 128 -9.53 -16.04 -20.20
CA LYS A 128 -10.11 -17.40 -20.15
C LYS A 128 -10.99 -17.77 -21.34
N LYS A 129 -10.55 -17.41 -22.55
CA LYS A 129 -11.00 -18.07 -23.78
C LYS A 129 -9.79 -18.46 -24.62
N SER A 130 -9.18 -19.59 -24.27
CA SER A 130 -8.41 -20.42 -25.19
C SER A 130 -8.66 -21.88 -24.89
#